data_AF-A0A1I7H8S8-F1
#
_entry.id   AF-A0A1I7H8S8-F1
#
_cell.length_a   1.000
_cell.length_b   1.000
_cell.length_c   1.000
_cell.angle_alpha   90.00
_cell.angle_beta   90.00
_cell.angle_gamma   90.00
#
_symmetry.space_group_name_H-M   'P 1'
#
loop_
_entity.id
_entity.type
_entity.pdbx_description
1 polymer ?
#
loop_
_entity_poly.entity_id
_entity_poly.type
_entity_poly.pdbx_seq_one_letter_code
_entity_poly.pdbx_strand_id
1 'polypeptide(L)'
;MNMKFRLFLLAAVALVLAGCSSETIEYGNDQLPDLPKGKVLQVTASFDEPVGTRGSLEEYGTTIVKTIGFRWDTTDIIQYSFEQDGTKYSNIANVDSVGVEGKTAFFTVEIPVGIDTESPYTLYGFRSGRWPFKTVGSVLDAGDPTIAILPTDQYDYKSTLADQAIVFSLWGKKVIEPDMENISIPFQHFGSMMTLHLKNVGTTPVTDLHSVALQTNPSTNWILNRQNGKGLATFNMATGNYVTLSESTTLTFFPTDSIIEPDEVQTYYAWFIPKTDYLVGNLRIATIKSPGATMNDATGISEGKVINRTMQTGKNYILFSSISVDTTAVPPLPYLVHFTDSTFAIP
;
A
#
# COMPACT_ATOMS: atom_id res chain seq x y z
N MET A 1 51.88 30.83 -8.66
CA MET A 1 51.09 29.63 -9.02
C MET A 1 51.42 29.25 -10.45
N ASN A 2 52.05 28.09 -10.68
CA ASN A 2 52.73 27.78 -11.96
C ASN A 2 51.78 27.58 -13.14
N MET A 3 52.16 28.09 -14.31
CA MET A 3 51.37 28.01 -15.55
C MET A 3 51.08 26.55 -15.98
N LYS A 4 52.00 25.62 -15.67
CA LYS A 4 51.81 24.17 -15.87
C LYS A 4 50.68 23.56 -15.01
N PHE A 5 50.39 24.13 -13.83
CA PHE A 5 49.31 23.66 -12.96
C PHE A 5 47.93 24.12 -13.46
N ARG A 6 47.86 25.29 -14.13
CA ARG A 6 46.63 25.80 -14.74
C ARG A 6 46.21 24.97 -15.97
N LEU A 7 47.16 24.50 -16.80
CA LEU A 7 46.82 23.59 -17.90
C LEU A 7 46.31 22.23 -17.41
N PHE A 8 46.89 21.67 -16.34
CA PHE A 8 46.40 20.41 -15.77
C PHE A 8 44.96 20.52 -15.22
N LEU A 9 44.62 21.65 -14.58
CA LEU A 9 43.26 21.87 -14.06
C LEU A 9 42.23 22.02 -15.19
N LEU A 10 42.58 22.71 -16.29
CA LEU A 10 41.69 22.87 -17.46
C LEU A 10 41.49 21.57 -18.24
N ALA A 11 42.52 20.72 -18.35
CA ALA A 11 42.38 19.39 -18.97
C ALA A 11 41.48 18.45 -18.15
N ALA A 12 41.55 18.51 -16.81
CA ALA A 12 40.68 17.72 -15.94
C ALA A 12 39.19 18.10 -16.07
N VAL A 13 38.88 19.40 -16.16
CA VAL A 13 37.48 19.87 -16.34
C VAL A 13 36.93 19.48 -17.73
N ALA A 14 37.77 19.49 -18.77
CA ALA A 14 37.36 19.02 -20.10
C ALA A 14 37.05 17.51 -20.14
N LEU A 15 37.79 16.69 -19.39
CA LEU A 15 37.53 15.24 -19.27
C LEU A 15 36.25 14.91 -18.51
N VAL A 16 35.86 15.72 -17.51
CA VAL A 16 34.57 15.53 -16.81
C VAL A 16 33.38 15.90 -17.70
N LEU A 17 33.50 16.92 -18.57
CA LEU A 17 32.43 17.32 -19.49
C LEU A 17 32.29 16.40 -20.72
N ALA A 18 33.33 15.66 -21.09
CA ALA A 18 33.26 14.62 -22.12
C ALA A 18 32.82 13.24 -21.56
N GLY A 19 32.80 13.07 -20.24
CA GLY A 19 32.32 11.86 -19.56
C GLY A 19 30.82 11.84 -19.26
N CYS A 20 30.12 12.97 -19.41
CA CYS A 20 28.66 13.03 -19.35
C CYS A 20 28.02 12.67 -20.70
N SER A 21 28.34 11.48 -21.24
CA SER A 21 27.28 10.71 -21.88
C SER A 21 26.22 10.44 -20.81
N SER A 22 24.96 10.67 -21.13
CA SER A 22 23.87 10.23 -20.29
C SER A 22 23.86 8.70 -20.27
N GLU A 23 24.57 8.11 -19.32
CA GLU A 23 24.22 6.79 -18.82
C GLU A 23 22.86 6.95 -18.13
N THR A 24 21.81 6.94 -18.94
CA THR A 24 20.57 6.29 -18.56
C THR A 24 20.99 4.95 -17.99
N ILE A 25 20.86 4.81 -16.68
CA ILE A 25 20.88 3.50 -16.04
C ILE A 25 19.73 2.75 -16.69
N GLU A 26 20.06 1.91 -17.67
CA GLU A 26 19.15 0.89 -18.16
C GLU A 26 18.81 0.06 -16.94
N TYR A 27 17.61 0.28 -16.40
CA TYR A 27 17.00 -0.69 -15.51
C TYR A 27 17.08 -2.02 -16.24
N GLY A 28 17.69 -3.00 -15.58
CA GLY A 28 17.88 -4.35 -16.11
C GLY A 28 16.55 -4.82 -16.67
N ASN A 29 16.45 -4.78 -17.99
CA ASN A 29 15.23 -5.10 -18.70
C ASN A 29 15.19 -6.63 -18.77
N ASP A 30 14.85 -7.24 -17.64
CA ASP A 30 14.19 -8.53 -17.58
C ASP A 30 12.80 -8.34 -18.21
N GLN A 31 12.81 -8.00 -19.50
CA GLN A 31 11.65 -7.92 -20.35
C GLN A 31 11.11 -9.34 -20.36
N LEU A 32 9.95 -9.53 -19.71
CA LEU A 32 9.08 -10.65 -20.02
C LEU A 32 9.04 -10.74 -21.55
N PRO A 33 9.39 -11.90 -22.13
CA PRO A 33 9.88 -11.99 -23.49
C PRO A 33 8.93 -11.28 -24.45
N ASP A 34 9.48 -10.43 -25.34
CA ASP A 34 8.68 -9.68 -26.32
C ASP A 34 7.94 -10.67 -27.22
N LEU A 35 6.68 -10.93 -26.86
CA LEU A 35 5.81 -11.88 -27.56
C LEU A 35 5.32 -11.21 -28.85
N PRO A 36 5.30 -11.94 -29.98
CA PRO A 36 4.75 -11.40 -31.21
C PRO A 36 3.28 -11.02 -31.02
N LYS A 37 2.90 -9.87 -31.59
CA LYS A 37 1.64 -9.18 -31.33
C LYS A 37 0.43 -9.96 -31.86
N GLY A 38 -0.55 -10.24 -31.01
CA GLY A 38 -1.80 -10.91 -31.37
C GLY A 38 -3.04 -10.00 -31.32
N LYS A 39 -4.21 -10.61 -31.14
CA LYS A 39 -5.51 -9.93 -31.01
C LYS A 39 -5.53 -9.03 -29.75
N VAL A 40 -6.25 -7.92 -29.79
CA VAL A 40 -6.31 -6.95 -28.67
C VAL A 40 -7.65 -7.05 -27.94
N LEU A 41 -7.61 -7.08 -26.61
CA LEU A 41 -8.78 -6.95 -25.74
C LEU A 41 -8.93 -5.51 -25.26
N GLN A 42 -10.14 -4.98 -25.31
CA GLN A 42 -10.54 -3.75 -24.63
C GLN A 42 -11.08 -4.12 -23.25
N VAL A 43 -10.41 -3.65 -22.20
CA VAL A 43 -10.69 -4.03 -20.81
C VAL A 43 -11.30 -2.87 -20.05
N THR A 44 -12.46 -3.11 -19.46
CA THR A 44 -13.05 -2.26 -18.41
C THR A 44 -12.76 -2.89 -17.06
N ALA A 45 -11.85 -2.30 -16.28
CA ALA A 45 -11.68 -2.67 -14.88
C ALA A 45 -12.62 -1.85 -14.00
N SER A 46 -13.34 -2.53 -13.11
CA SER A 46 -14.22 -1.93 -12.10
C SER A 46 -13.99 -2.62 -10.75
N PHE A 47 -14.51 -2.06 -9.67
CA PHE A 47 -14.48 -2.70 -8.34
C PHE A 47 -15.80 -2.44 -7.63
N ASP A 48 -16.36 -3.47 -6.99
CA ASP A 48 -17.62 -3.37 -6.24
C ASP A 48 -17.36 -2.81 -4.85
N GLU A 49 -17.46 -1.48 -4.70
CA GLU A 49 -17.45 -0.84 -3.38
C GLU A 49 -18.77 -1.12 -2.62
N PRO A 50 -18.74 -1.69 -1.41
CA PRO A 50 -19.90 -1.64 -0.53
C PRO A 50 -20.19 -0.17 -0.17
N VAL A 51 -21.47 0.20 -0.18
CA VAL A 51 -21.95 1.59 0.03
C VAL A 51 -21.30 2.21 1.28
N GLY A 52 -20.63 3.35 1.10
CA GLY A 52 -19.94 4.08 2.17
C GLY A 52 -18.42 4.19 2.00
N THR A 53 -17.87 3.70 0.89
CA THR A 53 -16.47 3.88 0.48
C THR A 53 -16.50 4.44 -0.94
N ARG A 54 -15.87 5.60 -1.11
CA ARG A 54 -15.59 6.41 -2.33
C ARG A 54 -14.63 7.51 -1.85
N GLY A 55 -13.59 7.94 -2.55
CA GLY A 55 -12.99 7.50 -3.81
C GLY A 55 -11.78 8.41 -4.05
N SER A 56 -10.66 7.86 -4.54
CA SER A 56 -9.27 8.31 -4.27
C SER A 56 -8.94 8.34 -2.77
N LEU A 57 -7.64 8.27 -2.45
CA LEU A 57 -7.15 8.62 -1.10
C LEU A 57 -7.20 10.15 -0.94
N GLU A 58 -8.41 10.67 -1.04
CA GLU A 58 -8.82 12.05 -0.91
C GLU A 58 -9.85 12.13 0.22
N GLU A 59 -9.68 13.13 1.06
CA GLU A 59 -10.47 13.35 2.26
C GLU A 59 -11.79 14.09 1.93
N TYR A 60 -12.90 13.35 1.78
CA TYR A 60 -14.23 13.94 1.52
C TYR A 60 -15.12 14.01 2.77
N GLY A 61 -15.77 15.17 2.93
CA GLY A 61 -16.69 15.50 4.02
C GLY A 61 -16.28 16.79 4.75
N THR A 62 -17.27 17.52 5.28
CA THR A 62 -17.02 18.69 6.17
C THR A 62 -16.79 18.28 7.64
N THR A 63 -16.93 16.99 7.95
CA THR A 63 -16.70 16.37 9.24
C THR A 63 -15.31 15.76 9.32
N ILE A 64 -14.77 15.59 10.53
CA ILE A 64 -13.49 14.88 10.77
C ILE A 64 -13.56 13.41 10.32
N VAL A 65 -14.72 12.77 10.50
CA VAL A 65 -15.00 11.46 9.90
C VAL A 65 -15.10 11.67 8.39
N LYS A 66 -14.04 11.32 7.68
CA LYS A 66 -13.97 11.40 6.21
C LYS A 66 -13.92 10.01 5.58
N THR A 67 -14.58 9.88 4.45
CA THR A 67 -14.53 8.66 3.65
C THR A 67 -13.27 8.64 2.82
N ILE A 68 -12.66 7.46 2.73
CA ILE A 68 -11.47 7.16 1.93
C ILE A 68 -11.87 6.06 0.97
N GLY A 69 -11.57 6.18 -0.32
CA GLY A 69 -11.82 5.10 -1.29
C GLY A 69 -10.69 4.96 -2.29
N PHE A 70 -10.88 4.11 -3.30
CA PHE A 70 -9.95 4.03 -4.42
C PHE A 70 -10.48 4.82 -5.62
N ARG A 71 -9.59 5.36 -6.44
CA ARG A 71 -9.88 5.85 -7.79
C ARG A 71 -8.74 5.44 -8.69
N TRP A 72 -9.10 4.98 -9.88
CA TRP A 72 -8.17 4.80 -10.97
C TRP A 72 -7.60 6.14 -11.43
N ASP A 73 -6.41 6.08 -11.99
CA ASP A 73 -5.70 7.19 -12.61
C ASP A 73 -5.03 6.69 -13.89
N THR A 74 -4.86 7.57 -14.86
CA THR A 74 -4.09 7.30 -16.09
C THR A 74 -2.62 6.96 -15.81
N THR A 75 -2.09 7.26 -14.63
CA THR A 75 -0.75 6.80 -14.21
C THR A 75 -0.74 5.39 -13.59
N ASP A 76 -1.89 4.71 -13.45
CA ASP A 76 -1.92 3.34 -12.94
C ASP A 76 -1.40 2.34 -13.99
N ILE A 77 -0.58 1.40 -13.54
CA ILE A 77 -0.07 0.28 -14.34
C ILE A 77 -0.74 -1.00 -13.86
N ILE A 78 -1.26 -1.78 -14.81
CA ILE A 78 -1.86 -3.09 -14.60
C ILE A 78 -0.87 -4.15 -15.05
N GLN A 79 -0.45 -5.02 -14.15
CA GLN A 79 0.21 -6.27 -14.52
C GLN A 79 -0.85 -7.31 -14.80
N TYR A 80 -0.68 -8.11 -15.85
CA TYR A 80 -1.64 -9.16 -16.19
C TYR A 80 -0.97 -10.46 -16.55
N SER A 81 -1.73 -11.55 -16.42
CA SER A 81 -1.32 -12.90 -16.83
C SER A 81 -2.45 -13.59 -17.56
N PHE A 82 -2.15 -14.20 -18.70
CA PHE A 82 -2.98 -15.18 -19.37
C PHE A 82 -2.65 -16.59 -18.88
N GLU A 83 -3.64 -17.47 -18.80
CA GLU A 83 -3.49 -18.90 -18.52
C GLU A 83 -4.43 -19.72 -19.42
N GLN A 84 -3.86 -20.69 -20.15
CA GLN A 84 -4.57 -21.65 -21.00
C GLN A 84 -3.79 -22.98 -21.01
N ASP A 85 -4.45 -24.09 -20.68
CA ASP A 85 -3.86 -25.44 -20.68
C ASP A 85 -2.51 -25.57 -19.96
N GLY A 86 -2.32 -24.80 -18.88
CA GLY A 86 -1.08 -24.74 -18.09
C GLY A 86 0.01 -23.83 -18.68
N THR A 87 -0.17 -23.34 -19.92
CA THR A 87 0.67 -22.30 -20.51
C THR A 87 0.31 -20.95 -19.90
N LYS A 88 1.33 -20.16 -19.54
CA LYS A 88 1.18 -18.88 -18.83
C LYS A 88 2.04 -17.80 -19.48
N TYR A 89 1.47 -16.62 -19.67
CA TYR A 89 2.15 -15.45 -20.23
C TYR A 89 1.76 -14.20 -19.46
N SER A 90 2.72 -13.34 -19.13
CA SER A 90 2.45 -12.05 -18.46
C SER A 90 3.11 -10.88 -19.16
N ASN A 91 2.50 -9.71 -18.99
CA ASN A 91 2.98 -8.42 -19.48
C ASN A 91 2.24 -7.30 -18.70
N ILE A 92 2.44 -6.04 -19.08
CA ILE A 92 1.83 -4.86 -18.45
C ILE A 92 0.95 -4.06 -19.43
N ALA A 93 -0.01 -3.32 -18.89
CA ALA A 93 -0.83 -2.32 -19.56
C ALA A 93 -0.85 -1.03 -18.73
N ASN A 94 -0.92 0.12 -19.40
CA ASN A 94 -1.18 1.41 -18.76
C ASN A 94 -2.70 1.67 -18.79
N VAL A 95 -3.22 2.43 -17.83
CA VAL A 95 -4.61 2.90 -17.89
C VAL A 95 -4.75 4.01 -18.93
N ASP A 96 -5.37 3.69 -20.07
CA ASP A 96 -5.58 4.60 -21.20
C ASP A 96 -6.54 5.75 -20.85
N SER A 97 -7.61 5.44 -20.09
CA SER A 97 -8.55 6.44 -19.60
C SER A 97 -9.34 5.97 -18.38
N VAL A 98 -10.01 6.92 -17.72
CA VAL A 98 -10.72 6.71 -16.46
C VAL A 98 -12.16 7.22 -16.58
N GLY A 99 -13.12 6.43 -16.10
CA GLY A 99 -14.54 6.74 -16.16
C GLY A 99 -15.04 7.70 -15.08
N VAL A 100 -16.34 7.97 -15.10
CA VAL A 100 -17.02 8.90 -14.18
C VAL A 100 -16.74 8.54 -12.71
N GLU A 101 -16.44 9.57 -11.90
CA GLU A 101 -16.01 9.43 -10.49
C GLU A 101 -14.75 8.57 -10.25
N GLY A 102 -14.02 8.16 -11.29
CA GLY A 102 -12.77 7.39 -11.18
C GLY A 102 -12.93 5.92 -10.78
N LYS A 103 -14.14 5.35 -10.88
CA LYS A 103 -14.42 3.96 -10.47
C LYS A 103 -14.13 2.90 -11.51
N THR A 104 -14.01 3.30 -12.77
CA THR A 104 -13.64 2.39 -13.87
C THR A 104 -12.37 2.87 -14.55
N ALA A 105 -11.47 1.94 -14.85
CA ALA A 105 -10.34 2.16 -15.75
C ALA A 105 -10.63 1.45 -17.06
N PHE A 106 -10.18 2.07 -18.15
CA PHE A 106 -10.18 1.50 -19.48
C PHE A 106 -8.73 1.34 -19.93
N PHE A 107 -8.38 0.15 -20.38
CA PHE A 107 -7.07 -0.15 -20.95
C PHE A 107 -7.15 -1.25 -22.00
N THR A 108 -6.16 -1.33 -22.86
CA THR A 108 -5.98 -2.43 -23.80
C THR A 108 -5.01 -3.49 -23.29
N VAL A 109 -5.21 -4.73 -23.72
CA VAL A 109 -4.32 -5.88 -23.44
C VAL A 109 -4.07 -6.61 -24.75
N GLU A 110 -2.79 -6.74 -25.15
CA GLU A 110 -2.41 -7.58 -26.31
C GLU A 110 -2.41 -9.06 -25.89
N ILE A 111 -3.19 -9.90 -26.58
CA ILE A 111 -3.17 -11.36 -26.40
C ILE A 111 -1.90 -11.90 -27.07
N PRO A 112 -1.04 -12.65 -26.37
CA PRO A 112 0.17 -13.21 -26.97
C PRO A 112 -0.17 -14.38 -27.91
N VAL A 113 0.59 -14.51 -29.00
CA VAL A 113 0.41 -15.55 -30.04
C VAL A 113 0.43 -17.00 -29.53
N GLY A 114 0.93 -17.25 -28.31
CA GLY A 114 0.88 -18.56 -27.68
C GLY A 114 -0.46 -18.94 -27.02
N ILE A 115 -1.45 -18.04 -27.03
CA ILE A 115 -2.83 -18.30 -26.58
C ILE A 115 -3.72 -18.54 -27.80
N ASP A 116 -4.42 -19.67 -27.83
CA ASP A 116 -5.46 -19.95 -28.81
C ASP A 116 -6.72 -19.11 -28.49
N THR A 117 -7.07 -18.19 -29.38
CA THR A 117 -8.25 -17.33 -29.22
C THR A 117 -9.57 -18.00 -29.60
N GLU A 118 -9.52 -19.19 -30.23
CA GLU A 118 -10.69 -20.00 -30.57
C GLU A 118 -11.11 -20.93 -29.42
N SER A 119 -10.30 -20.98 -28.35
CA SER A 119 -10.56 -21.74 -27.12
C SER A 119 -10.62 -20.80 -25.90
N PRO A 120 -11.37 -21.13 -24.83
CA PRO A 120 -11.40 -20.30 -23.63
C PRO A 120 -10.02 -20.19 -22.95
N TYR A 121 -9.76 -19.05 -22.30
CA TYR A 121 -8.56 -18.82 -21.49
C TYR A 121 -8.88 -17.89 -20.31
N THR A 122 -8.03 -17.86 -19.29
CA THR A 122 -8.22 -16.96 -18.14
C THR A 122 -7.25 -15.79 -18.19
N LEU A 123 -7.78 -14.58 -18.00
CA LEU A 123 -7.00 -13.36 -17.79
C LEU A 123 -7.07 -12.97 -16.30
N TYR A 124 -5.90 -12.83 -15.69
CA TYR A 124 -5.69 -12.29 -14.35
C TYR A 124 -5.15 -10.87 -14.46
N GLY A 125 -5.62 -9.97 -13.59
CA GLY A 125 -5.12 -8.60 -13.47
C GLY A 125 -4.70 -8.30 -12.05
N PHE A 126 -3.57 -7.62 -11.89
CA PHE A 126 -2.99 -7.19 -10.61
C PHE A 126 -2.50 -5.75 -10.73
N ARG A 127 -2.89 -4.91 -9.77
CA ARG A 127 -2.40 -3.53 -9.64
C ARG A 127 -1.84 -3.34 -8.25
N SER A 128 -0.57 -2.94 -8.17
CA SER A 128 0.12 -2.57 -6.94
C SER A 128 1.24 -1.61 -7.32
N GLY A 129 1.48 -0.56 -6.52
CA GLY A 129 2.33 0.57 -6.94
C GLY A 129 1.54 1.61 -7.75
N ARG A 130 1.77 2.89 -7.42
CA ARG A 130 1.38 4.04 -8.26
C ARG A 130 2.61 4.79 -8.80
N TRP A 131 3.81 4.26 -8.55
CA TRP A 131 5.08 4.94 -8.77
C TRP A 131 6.24 3.95 -8.97
N PRO A 132 7.21 4.25 -9.86
CA PRO A 132 8.29 3.30 -10.22
C PRO A 132 9.46 3.29 -9.24
N PHE A 133 9.49 4.20 -8.25
CA PHE A 133 10.66 4.39 -7.38
C PHE A 133 10.65 3.54 -6.10
N LYS A 134 9.59 2.76 -5.83
CA LYS A 134 9.59 1.77 -4.75
C LYS A 134 8.63 0.60 -5.03
N THR A 135 9.20 -0.50 -5.53
CA THR A 135 8.46 -1.64 -6.11
C THR A 135 9.08 -2.98 -5.70
N VAL A 136 9.53 -3.14 -4.46
CA VAL A 136 9.98 -4.44 -3.94
C VAL A 136 8.74 -5.24 -3.50
N GLY A 137 8.58 -6.44 -4.07
CA GLY A 137 7.25 -7.05 -4.21
C GLY A 137 6.37 -6.20 -5.14
N SER A 138 5.05 -6.20 -4.95
CA SER A 138 4.12 -5.53 -5.88
C SER A 138 4.25 -6.00 -7.34
N VAL A 139 4.69 -7.22 -7.58
CA VAL A 139 4.89 -7.80 -8.92
C VAL A 139 4.23 -9.16 -9.07
N LEU A 140 3.96 -9.60 -10.29
CA LEU A 140 3.68 -11.01 -10.57
C LEU A 140 4.98 -11.83 -10.46
N ASP A 141 4.86 -13.09 -10.01
CA ASP A 141 5.99 -14.01 -9.92
C ASP A 141 6.45 -14.43 -11.34
N ALA A 142 7.77 -14.41 -11.57
CA ALA A 142 8.34 -14.68 -12.89
C ALA A 142 8.33 -16.17 -13.28
N GLY A 143 8.19 -17.08 -12.30
CA GLY A 143 8.05 -18.52 -12.53
C GLY A 143 6.60 -18.97 -12.67
N ASP A 144 5.67 -18.32 -11.96
CA ASP A 144 4.23 -18.52 -12.12
C ASP A 144 3.47 -17.19 -12.03
N PRO A 145 3.20 -16.50 -13.15
CA PRO A 145 2.56 -15.19 -13.14
C PRO A 145 1.08 -15.20 -12.74
N THR A 146 0.48 -16.34 -12.40
CA THR A 146 -0.80 -16.38 -11.68
C THR A 146 -0.65 -16.02 -10.19
N ILE A 147 0.58 -15.94 -9.68
CA ILE A 147 0.92 -15.58 -8.31
C ILE A 147 1.34 -14.11 -8.26
N ALA A 148 0.63 -13.32 -7.45
CA ALA A 148 1.00 -11.96 -7.10
C ALA A 148 1.89 -11.94 -5.84
N ILE A 149 3.05 -11.30 -5.92
CA ILE A 149 3.94 -10.99 -4.81
C ILE A 149 3.53 -9.62 -4.25
N LEU A 150 3.10 -9.58 -2.98
CA LEU A 150 2.56 -8.36 -2.37
C LEU A 150 3.69 -7.44 -1.85
N PRO A 151 3.42 -6.14 -1.55
CA PRO A 151 4.47 -5.16 -1.20
C PRO A 151 5.31 -5.59 0.02
N THR A 152 6.64 -5.58 -0.10
CA THR A 152 7.53 -6.08 0.97
C THR A 152 7.97 -5.00 1.95
N ASP A 153 8.29 -3.79 1.49
CA ASP A 153 8.99 -2.79 2.30
C ASP A 153 8.03 -1.79 2.96
N GLN A 154 6.98 -2.30 3.60
CA GLN A 154 5.85 -1.51 4.11
C GLN A 154 6.20 -0.49 5.22
N TYR A 155 7.37 -0.60 5.82
CA TYR A 155 7.87 0.35 6.83
C TYR A 155 8.31 1.70 6.27
N ASP A 156 8.74 1.75 5.01
CA ASP A 156 9.34 2.97 4.46
C ASP A 156 8.30 3.98 3.97
N TYR A 157 7.02 3.59 3.97
CA TYR A 157 5.88 4.42 3.61
C TYR A 157 5.40 5.17 4.84
N LYS A 158 5.39 6.50 4.77
CA LYS A 158 4.84 7.35 5.83
C LYS A 158 3.33 7.15 5.94
N SER A 159 2.79 7.55 7.07
CA SER A 159 1.36 7.47 7.34
C SER A 159 0.55 8.61 6.71
N THR A 160 0.94 9.03 5.51
CA THR A 160 0.20 9.96 4.65
C THR A 160 -0.68 9.17 3.68
N LEU A 161 -1.75 9.79 3.17
CA LEU A 161 -2.55 9.17 2.11
C LEU A 161 -1.73 8.90 0.84
N ALA A 162 -0.86 9.83 0.44
CA ALA A 162 -0.05 9.70 -0.76
C ALA A 162 0.88 8.47 -0.72
N ASP A 163 1.58 8.24 0.40
CA ASP A 163 2.49 7.11 0.55
C ASP A 163 1.72 5.77 0.62
N GLN A 164 0.61 5.73 1.34
CA GLN A 164 -0.22 4.52 1.43
C GLN A 164 -0.92 4.17 0.10
N ALA A 165 -1.10 5.13 -0.83
CA ALA A 165 -1.61 4.88 -2.18
C ALA A 165 -0.68 3.97 -3.02
N ILE A 166 0.62 3.97 -2.69
CA ILE A 166 1.64 3.21 -3.42
C ILE A 166 1.51 1.72 -3.11
N VAL A 167 1.43 1.34 -1.82
CA VAL A 167 1.28 -0.07 -1.40
C VAL A 167 -0.12 -0.64 -1.60
N PHE A 168 -1.10 0.18 -1.99
CA PHE A 168 -2.48 -0.24 -2.17
C PHE A 168 -2.62 -1.25 -3.33
N SER A 169 -2.91 -2.51 -3.01
CA SER A 169 -3.02 -3.58 -4.02
C SER A 169 -4.48 -3.97 -4.35
N LEU A 170 -4.74 -4.21 -5.63
CA LEU A 170 -5.98 -4.75 -6.21
C LEU A 170 -5.68 -5.97 -7.07
N TRP A 171 -6.62 -6.91 -7.19
CA TRP A 171 -6.56 -7.99 -8.18
C TRP A 171 -7.94 -8.32 -8.76
N GLY A 172 -7.98 -8.93 -9.94
CA GLY A 172 -9.20 -9.45 -10.54
C GLY A 172 -8.90 -10.61 -11.49
N LYS A 173 -9.93 -11.34 -11.90
CA LYS A 173 -9.81 -12.36 -12.95
C LYS A 173 -11.08 -12.50 -13.77
N LYS A 174 -10.93 -12.97 -15.01
CA LYS A 174 -12.03 -13.21 -15.93
C LYS A 174 -11.66 -14.35 -16.88
N VAL A 175 -12.54 -15.33 -17.03
CA VAL A 175 -12.50 -16.28 -18.16
C VAL A 175 -12.97 -15.52 -19.40
N ILE A 176 -12.18 -15.58 -20.46
CA ILE A 176 -12.46 -15.01 -21.77
C ILE A 176 -12.90 -16.17 -22.65
N GLU A 177 -14.09 -16.06 -23.22
CA GLU A 177 -14.59 -16.98 -24.23
C GLU A 177 -14.13 -16.54 -25.63
N PRO A 178 -14.18 -17.41 -26.64
CA PRO A 178 -13.95 -17.04 -28.04
C PRO A 178 -14.80 -15.84 -28.48
N ASP A 179 -14.32 -15.13 -29.50
CA ASP A 179 -14.90 -13.88 -30.03
C ASP A 179 -15.02 -12.68 -29.08
N MET A 180 -14.72 -12.81 -27.78
CA MET A 180 -14.71 -11.66 -26.87
C MET A 180 -13.60 -10.65 -27.26
N GLU A 181 -14.00 -9.40 -27.50
CA GLU A 181 -13.11 -8.26 -27.72
C GLU A 181 -13.24 -7.18 -26.65
N ASN A 182 -14.42 -7.05 -26.05
CA ASN A 182 -14.73 -6.09 -25.00
C ASN A 182 -15.07 -6.86 -23.73
N ILE A 183 -14.28 -6.68 -22.67
CA ILE A 183 -14.40 -7.46 -21.43
C ILE A 183 -14.45 -6.55 -20.20
N SER A 184 -15.13 -7.04 -19.16
CA SER A 184 -15.16 -6.39 -17.85
C SER A 184 -14.53 -7.30 -16.79
N ILE A 185 -13.56 -6.77 -16.04
CA ILE A 185 -12.90 -7.47 -14.94
C ILE A 185 -13.31 -6.81 -13.62
N PRO A 186 -14.00 -7.54 -12.72
CA PRO A 186 -14.27 -7.05 -11.37
C PRO A 186 -13.01 -7.25 -10.50
N PHE A 187 -12.30 -6.15 -10.25
CA PHE A 187 -11.21 -6.08 -9.31
C PHE A 187 -11.73 -6.04 -7.87
N GLN A 188 -10.92 -6.57 -6.97
CA GLN A 188 -11.16 -6.71 -5.54
C GLN A 188 -9.97 -6.13 -4.77
N HIS A 189 -10.26 -5.58 -3.60
CA HIS A 189 -9.23 -5.07 -2.69
C HIS A 189 -8.52 -6.22 -1.98
N PHE A 190 -7.18 -6.18 -1.96
CA PHE A 190 -6.41 -7.03 -1.05
C PHE A 190 -6.49 -6.56 0.39
N GLY A 191 -6.60 -5.25 0.62
CA GLY A 191 -6.52 -4.67 1.96
C GLY A 191 -7.58 -3.62 2.24
N SER A 192 -7.40 -2.94 3.36
CA SER A 192 -8.24 -1.88 3.90
C SER A 192 -7.37 -0.78 4.49
N MET A 193 -7.96 0.39 4.70
CA MET A 193 -7.31 1.52 5.36
C MET A 193 -7.66 1.54 6.84
N MET A 194 -6.65 1.80 7.67
CA MET A 194 -6.81 2.25 9.04
C MET A 194 -6.47 3.75 9.08
N THR A 195 -7.38 4.54 9.64
CA THR A 195 -7.24 5.97 9.91
C THR A 195 -7.19 6.17 11.41
N LEU A 196 -6.16 6.85 11.91
CA LEU A 196 -6.02 7.20 13.32
C LEU A 196 -5.92 8.72 13.46
N HIS A 197 -6.87 9.33 14.17
CA HIS A 197 -6.76 10.70 14.64
C HIS A 197 -6.21 10.70 16.06
N LEU A 198 -5.08 11.36 16.29
CA LEU A 198 -4.39 11.48 17.58
C LEU A 198 -4.34 12.96 17.99
N LYS A 199 -5.09 13.33 19.04
CA LYS A 199 -5.05 14.70 19.62
C LYS A 199 -4.10 14.76 20.81
N ASN A 200 -3.24 15.78 20.88
CA ASN A 200 -2.60 16.13 22.15
C ASN A 200 -3.60 16.89 23.03
N VAL A 201 -4.02 16.28 24.15
CA VAL A 201 -4.96 16.86 25.11
C VAL A 201 -4.27 17.45 26.34
N GLY A 202 -2.94 17.44 26.36
CA GLY A 202 -2.12 18.05 27.41
C GLY A 202 -1.74 19.50 27.08
N THR A 203 -1.28 20.23 28.10
CA THR A 203 -0.77 21.61 27.97
C THR A 203 0.69 21.68 27.52
N THR A 204 1.30 20.55 27.21
CA THR A 204 2.73 20.41 26.87
C THR A 204 2.84 19.70 25.53
N PRO A 205 3.72 20.15 24.60
CA PRO A 205 3.95 19.44 23.34
C PRO A 205 4.41 18.00 23.60
N VAL A 206 3.88 17.04 22.83
CA VAL A 206 4.49 15.71 22.73
C VAL A 206 5.66 15.82 21.78
N THR A 207 6.84 15.31 22.17
CA THR A 207 8.04 15.28 21.32
C THR A 207 8.50 13.85 21.07
N ASP A 208 9.47 13.66 20.17
CA ASP A 208 10.07 12.34 19.87
C ASP A 208 9.04 11.23 19.51
N LEU A 209 7.92 11.61 18.88
CA LEU A 209 6.91 10.65 18.42
C LEU A 209 7.35 10.00 17.11
N HIS A 210 8.11 8.90 17.21
CA HIS A 210 8.69 8.24 16.03
C HIS A 210 7.79 7.19 15.37
N SER A 211 6.86 6.59 16.11
CA SER A 211 5.89 5.62 15.58
C SER A 211 4.70 5.48 16.51
N VAL A 212 3.54 5.15 15.93
CA VAL A 212 2.34 4.76 16.66
C VAL A 212 1.96 3.34 16.23
N ALA A 213 1.55 2.48 17.14
CA ALA A 213 1.30 1.06 16.87
C ALA A 213 -0.05 0.62 17.44
N LEU A 214 -0.88 -0.03 16.61
CA LEU A 214 -2.04 -0.79 17.05
C LEU A 214 -1.63 -2.25 17.26
N GLN A 215 -1.67 -2.73 18.49
CA GLN A 215 -1.32 -4.12 18.82
C GLN A 215 -2.45 -4.85 19.56
N THR A 216 -2.67 -6.12 19.25
CA THR A 216 -3.54 -7.02 20.01
C THR A 216 -3.01 -7.38 21.40
N ASN A 217 -3.89 -7.44 22.39
CA ASN A 217 -3.60 -7.91 23.74
C ASN A 217 -4.68 -8.91 24.24
N PRO A 218 -4.39 -10.22 24.36
CA PRO A 218 -3.09 -10.86 24.13
C PRO A 218 -2.67 -10.88 22.65
N SER A 219 -1.37 -11.03 22.42
CA SER A 219 -0.75 -11.04 21.09
C SER A 219 -1.37 -12.11 20.18
N THR A 220 -2.12 -11.68 19.17
CA THR A 220 -2.89 -12.51 18.24
C THR A 220 -2.72 -11.93 16.83
N ASN A 221 -2.39 -12.76 15.85
CA ASN A 221 -2.24 -12.28 14.48
C ASN A 221 -3.60 -11.85 13.90
N TRP A 222 -3.66 -10.64 13.35
CA TRP A 222 -4.87 -10.04 12.77
C TRP A 222 -4.64 -9.36 11.41
N ILE A 223 -3.37 -9.29 10.98
CA ILE A 223 -2.93 -8.65 9.75
C ILE A 223 -2.13 -9.67 8.93
N LEU A 224 -2.31 -9.65 7.61
CA LEU A 224 -1.49 -10.37 6.65
C LEU A 224 -0.53 -9.44 5.91
N ASN A 225 0.49 -10.04 5.31
CA ASN A 225 1.62 -9.40 4.64
C ASN A 225 2.39 -8.38 5.49
N ARG A 226 2.66 -8.63 6.79
CA ARG A 226 3.35 -7.63 7.65
C ARG A 226 4.23 -8.22 8.76
N GLN A 227 4.74 -9.45 8.62
CA GLN A 227 5.62 -10.10 9.60
C GLN A 227 6.90 -9.29 9.85
N ASN A 228 7.13 -8.86 11.09
CA ASN A 228 8.19 -7.92 11.45
C ASN A 228 8.21 -6.69 10.52
N GLY A 229 7.02 -6.28 10.07
CA GLY A 229 6.72 -5.22 9.10
C GLY A 229 7.40 -5.29 7.74
N LYS A 230 7.98 -6.43 7.41
CA LYS A 230 8.19 -6.83 6.02
C LYS A 230 6.95 -7.57 5.52
N GLY A 231 6.49 -7.24 4.34
CA GLY A 231 5.65 -8.13 3.55
C GLY A 231 6.50 -9.21 2.88
N LEU A 232 5.92 -10.41 2.75
CA LEU A 232 6.44 -11.56 1.99
C LEU A 232 5.29 -12.48 1.53
N ALA A 233 4.04 -12.04 1.68
CA ALA A 233 2.88 -12.86 1.34
C ALA A 233 2.72 -12.89 -0.19
N THR A 234 2.40 -14.08 -0.69
CA THR A 234 2.14 -14.33 -2.11
C THR A 234 0.73 -14.87 -2.27
N PHE A 235 0.04 -14.47 -3.32
CA PHE A 235 -1.36 -14.78 -3.54
C PHE A 235 -1.58 -15.37 -4.94
N ASN A 236 -2.10 -16.58 -5.01
CA ASN A 236 -2.41 -17.25 -6.26
C ASN A 236 -3.81 -16.84 -6.72
N MET A 237 -3.90 -16.05 -7.78
CA MET A 237 -5.14 -15.50 -8.32
C MET A 237 -6.04 -16.57 -8.97
N ALA A 238 -5.44 -17.66 -9.49
CA ALA A 238 -6.17 -18.81 -10.05
C ALA A 238 -7.07 -19.47 -9.00
N THR A 239 -6.54 -19.74 -7.81
CA THR A 239 -7.28 -20.33 -6.68
C THR A 239 -7.98 -19.29 -5.79
N GLY A 240 -7.50 -18.05 -5.77
CA GLY A 240 -7.99 -17.00 -4.85
C GLY A 240 -7.47 -17.13 -3.42
N ASN A 241 -6.32 -17.80 -3.21
CA ASN A 241 -5.75 -18.07 -1.89
C ASN A 241 -4.31 -17.58 -1.75
N TYR A 242 -3.90 -17.31 -0.52
CA TYR A 242 -2.49 -17.11 -0.17
C TYR A 242 -1.70 -18.41 -0.30
N VAL A 243 -0.53 -18.33 -0.93
CA VAL A 243 0.45 -19.43 -1.02
C VAL A 243 1.42 -19.32 0.15
N THR A 244 2.02 -18.15 0.34
CA THR A 244 2.83 -17.81 1.51
C THR A 244 2.09 -16.79 2.37
N LEU A 245 2.03 -17.05 3.68
CA LEU A 245 1.51 -16.11 4.68
C LEU A 245 2.66 -15.40 5.42
N SER A 246 2.45 -14.13 5.73
CA SER A 246 3.34 -13.30 6.54
C SER A 246 2.45 -12.50 7.51
N GLU A 247 2.33 -12.96 8.75
CA GLU A 247 1.32 -12.44 9.68
C GLU A 247 1.88 -11.46 10.72
N SER A 248 1.03 -10.57 11.25
CA SER A 248 1.41 -9.64 12.33
C SER A 248 0.33 -9.46 13.39
N THR A 249 0.80 -9.20 14.61
CA THR A 249 0.02 -8.74 15.77
C THR A 249 -0.09 -7.22 15.85
N THR A 250 0.70 -6.49 15.05
CA THR A 250 0.90 -5.04 15.13
C THR A 250 0.75 -4.35 13.77
N LEU A 251 -0.06 -3.28 13.72
CA LEU A 251 -0.09 -2.30 12.63
C LEU A 251 0.63 -1.03 13.08
N THR A 252 1.79 -0.74 12.49
CA THR A 252 2.56 0.47 12.79
C THR A 252 2.29 1.57 11.77
N PHE A 253 2.03 2.77 12.29
CA PHE A 253 2.00 4.06 11.61
C PHE A 253 3.36 4.75 11.75
N PHE A 254 3.80 5.41 10.68
CA PHE A 254 5.06 6.15 10.62
C PHE A 254 4.77 7.62 10.37
N PRO A 255 4.66 8.45 11.43
CA PRO A 255 4.45 9.88 11.30
C PRO A 255 5.48 10.56 10.37
N THR A 256 5.04 11.64 9.73
CA THR A 256 5.92 12.62 9.08
C THR A 256 6.61 13.50 10.12
N ASP A 257 5.86 13.86 11.16
CA ASP A 257 6.24 14.82 12.18
C ASP A 257 6.35 14.12 13.54
N SER A 258 7.39 14.43 14.31
CA SER A 258 7.66 13.82 15.61
C SER A 258 7.21 14.68 16.80
N ILE A 259 6.48 15.76 16.53
CA ILE A 259 5.94 16.70 17.51
C ILE A 259 4.43 16.78 17.33
N ILE A 260 3.67 16.84 18.42
CA ILE A 260 2.25 17.23 18.43
C ILE A 260 2.08 18.35 19.46
N GLU A 261 1.76 19.55 19.00
CA GLU A 261 1.52 20.73 19.85
C GLU A 261 0.23 20.57 20.69
N PRO A 262 0.06 21.30 21.81
CA PRO A 262 -1.18 21.31 22.58
C PRO A 262 -2.41 21.59 21.70
N ASP A 263 -3.48 20.82 21.90
CA ASP A 263 -4.72 20.82 21.11
C ASP A 263 -4.60 20.47 19.61
N GLU A 264 -3.40 20.18 19.10
CA GLU A 264 -3.21 19.70 17.73
C GLU A 264 -3.75 18.27 17.54
N VAL A 265 -4.38 18.03 16.39
CA VAL A 265 -4.84 16.71 15.95
C VAL A 265 -4.04 16.27 14.72
N GLN A 266 -3.20 15.25 14.86
CA GLN A 266 -2.57 14.60 13.72
C GLN A 266 -3.40 13.43 13.23
N THR A 267 -3.39 13.20 11.91
CA THR A 267 -4.13 12.12 11.26
C THR A 267 -3.16 11.21 10.52
N TYR A 268 -3.21 9.92 10.84
CA TYR A 268 -2.31 8.91 10.32
C TYR A 268 -3.06 7.83 9.55
N TYR A 269 -2.46 7.40 8.45
CA TYR A 269 -2.99 6.38 7.56
C TYR A 269 -2.10 5.15 7.52
N ALA A 270 -2.70 3.97 7.47
CA ALA A 270 -2.00 2.73 7.22
C ALA A 270 -2.87 1.78 6.39
N TRP A 271 -2.37 1.36 5.23
CA TRP A 271 -2.93 0.25 4.49
C TRP A 271 -2.50 -1.07 5.13
N PHE A 272 -3.44 -2.00 5.25
CA PHE A 272 -3.19 -3.33 5.82
C PHE A 272 -4.10 -4.37 5.19
N ILE A 273 -3.69 -5.64 5.21
CA ILE A 273 -4.52 -6.75 4.78
C ILE A 273 -5.16 -7.38 6.04
N PRO A 274 -6.49 -7.30 6.22
CA PRO A 274 -7.15 -7.91 7.37
C PRO A 274 -7.13 -9.44 7.27
N LYS A 275 -6.83 -10.11 8.39
CA LYS A 275 -6.98 -11.56 8.52
C LYS A 275 -8.46 -11.88 8.75
N THR A 276 -9.11 -12.58 7.82
CA THR A 276 -10.58 -12.72 7.78
C THR A 276 -11.18 -13.61 8.87
N ASP A 277 -10.38 -14.46 9.51
CA ASP A 277 -10.77 -15.27 10.67
C ASP A 277 -10.57 -14.55 12.02
N TYR A 278 -10.06 -13.31 12.02
CA TYR A 278 -9.97 -12.47 13.22
C TYR A 278 -11.33 -11.82 13.50
N LEU A 279 -12.17 -12.52 14.26
CA LEU A 279 -13.57 -12.14 14.52
C LEU A 279 -13.73 -11.13 15.67
N VAL A 280 -12.97 -11.33 16.75
CA VAL A 280 -12.98 -10.50 17.95
C VAL A 280 -11.56 -10.42 18.49
N GLY A 281 -11.16 -9.22 18.90
CA GLY A 281 -10.02 -9.09 19.78
C GLY A 281 -9.85 -7.68 20.30
N ASN A 282 -8.77 -7.47 21.04
CA ASN A 282 -8.61 -6.34 21.92
C ASN A 282 -7.36 -5.57 21.52
N LEU A 283 -7.53 -4.40 20.91
CA LEU A 283 -6.42 -3.58 20.42
C LEU A 283 -5.99 -2.58 21.49
N ARG A 284 -4.69 -2.35 21.60
CA ARG A 284 -4.06 -1.24 22.32
C ARG A 284 -3.37 -0.34 21.32
N ILE A 285 -3.30 0.95 21.62
CA ILE A 285 -2.37 1.86 20.97
C ILE A 285 -1.13 1.98 21.85
N ALA A 286 0.04 1.98 21.22
CA ALA A 286 1.28 2.41 21.84
C ALA A 286 2.00 3.44 20.98
N THR A 287 2.66 4.38 21.63
CA THR A 287 3.69 5.22 21.00
C THR A 287 5.05 4.58 21.23
N ILE A 288 5.96 4.68 20.26
CA ILE A 288 7.24 3.95 20.27
C ILE A 288 8.38 4.93 20.00
N LYS A 289 9.48 4.77 20.75
CA LYS A 289 10.64 5.69 20.77
C LYS A 289 11.47 5.72 19.47
N SER A 290 11.40 4.69 18.64
CA SER A 290 12.18 4.60 17.40
C SER A 290 11.36 3.94 16.28
N PRO A 291 11.55 4.34 15.00
CA PRO A 291 10.85 3.69 13.89
C PRO A 291 11.20 2.19 13.82
N GLY A 292 10.18 1.34 13.74
CA GLY A 292 10.34 -0.12 13.64
C GLY A 292 10.80 -0.82 14.92
N ALA A 293 10.92 -0.11 16.05
CA ALA A 293 11.21 -0.70 17.35
C ALA A 293 10.00 -1.46 17.93
N THR A 294 10.23 -2.21 19.01
CA THR A 294 9.23 -3.12 19.57
C THR A 294 8.38 -2.44 20.65
N MET A 295 7.36 -3.14 21.13
CA MET A 295 6.55 -2.68 22.27
C MET A 295 7.34 -2.59 23.59
N ASN A 296 8.54 -3.18 23.67
CA ASN A 296 9.44 -2.98 24.80
C ASN A 296 10.04 -1.56 24.82
N ASP A 297 10.02 -0.88 23.67
CA ASP A 297 10.52 0.47 23.44
C ASP A 297 9.38 1.52 23.42
N ALA A 298 8.21 1.13 23.97
CA ALA A 298 7.03 1.99 24.03
C ALA A 298 7.24 3.17 24.99
N THR A 299 6.72 4.34 24.58
CA THR A 299 6.70 5.59 25.35
C THR A 299 5.33 5.94 25.92
N GLY A 300 4.30 5.20 25.52
CA GLY A 300 2.95 5.23 26.09
C GLY A 300 2.18 4.01 25.61
N ILE A 301 1.27 3.48 26.44
CA ILE A 301 0.44 2.30 26.10
C ILE A 301 -0.97 2.51 26.65
N SER A 302 -1.99 2.35 25.81
CA SER A 302 -3.38 2.51 26.20
C SER A 302 -3.98 1.28 26.90
N GLU A 303 -5.14 1.49 27.51
CA GLU A 303 -6.10 0.42 27.76
C GLU A 303 -6.48 -0.33 26.47
N GLY A 304 -7.02 -1.54 26.64
CA GLY A 304 -7.49 -2.34 25.51
C GLY A 304 -8.90 -1.94 25.07
N LYS A 305 -9.07 -1.68 23.76
CA LYS A 305 -10.36 -1.50 23.09
C LYS A 305 -10.77 -2.77 22.37
N VAL A 306 -11.88 -3.36 22.80
CA VAL A 306 -12.45 -4.55 22.17
C VAL A 306 -13.10 -4.18 20.83
N ILE A 307 -12.66 -4.86 19.78
CA ILE A 307 -13.18 -4.76 18.42
C ILE A 307 -14.05 -6.00 18.15
N ASN A 308 -15.36 -5.84 18.31
CA ASN A 308 -16.36 -6.88 18.02
C ASN A 308 -16.84 -6.82 16.56
N ARG A 309 -15.91 -6.85 15.60
CA ARG A 309 -16.23 -6.92 14.16
C ARG A 309 -15.09 -7.57 13.39
N THR A 310 -15.44 -8.50 12.49
CA THR A 310 -14.53 -9.01 11.47
C THR A 310 -14.07 -7.85 10.59
N MET A 311 -12.76 -7.72 10.38
CA MET A 311 -12.24 -6.77 9.41
C MET A 311 -12.32 -7.35 8.00
N GLN A 312 -12.87 -6.56 7.07
CA GLN A 312 -13.08 -6.89 5.66
C GLN A 312 -12.14 -6.03 4.82
N THR A 313 -11.79 -6.50 3.62
CA THR A 313 -11.09 -5.71 2.61
C THR A 313 -12.00 -4.63 2.01
N GLY A 314 -11.42 -3.59 1.39
CA GLY A 314 -12.19 -2.50 0.76
C GLY A 314 -12.94 -1.61 1.75
N LYS A 315 -12.44 -1.49 2.99
CA LYS A 315 -13.05 -0.66 4.06
C LYS A 315 -12.07 0.39 4.57
N ASN A 316 -12.61 1.47 5.11
CA ASN A 316 -11.88 2.38 6.01
C ASN A 316 -12.32 2.13 7.46
N TYR A 317 -11.37 1.95 8.36
CA TYR A 317 -11.56 1.85 9.80
C TYR A 317 -11.01 3.11 10.45
N ILE A 318 -11.86 3.83 11.21
CA ILE A 318 -11.50 5.13 11.80
C ILE A 318 -11.41 4.98 13.31
N LEU A 319 -10.29 5.43 13.87
CA LEU A 319 -9.99 5.43 15.29
C LEU A 319 -9.68 6.85 15.77
N PHE A 320 -10.08 7.12 17.00
CA PHE A 320 -9.83 8.37 17.71
C PHE A 320 -9.06 8.06 18.98
N SER A 321 -8.08 8.88 19.29
CA SER A 321 -7.23 8.71 20.47
C SER A 321 -6.68 10.04 20.96
N SER A 322 -6.35 10.07 22.24
CA SER A 322 -5.69 11.20 22.89
C SER A 322 -4.30 10.80 23.38
N ILE A 323 -3.39 11.76 23.38
CA ILE A 323 -2.07 11.66 24.00
C ILE A 323 -1.81 12.87 24.89
N SER A 324 -1.02 12.71 25.94
CA SER A 324 -0.49 13.81 26.75
C SER A 324 0.78 13.39 27.49
N VAL A 325 1.65 14.35 27.82
CA VAL A 325 2.82 14.11 28.69
C VAL A 325 2.36 13.70 30.09
N ASP A 326 2.81 12.54 30.56
CA ASP A 326 2.69 12.12 31.95
C ASP A 326 3.81 12.75 32.78
N THR A 327 3.47 13.78 33.54
CA THR A 327 4.42 14.46 34.45
C THR A 327 4.72 13.67 35.72
N THR A 328 4.05 12.53 35.93
CA THR A 328 4.22 11.64 37.09
C THR A 328 4.94 10.34 36.73
N ALA A 329 5.03 9.99 35.45
CA ALA A 329 5.73 8.80 35.00
C ALA A 329 7.26 8.92 35.13
N VAL A 330 7.88 7.80 35.45
CA VAL A 330 9.32 7.58 35.28
C VAL A 330 9.52 6.86 33.93
N PRO A 331 10.56 7.17 33.14
CA PRO A 331 10.86 6.46 31.89
C PRO A 331 10.83 4.92 32.05
N PRO A 332 10.35 4.16 31.05
CA PRO A 332 10.31 4.54 29.64
C PRO A 332 8.98 5.11 29.12
N LEU A 333 7.93 5.26 29.93
CA LEU A 333 6.57 5.63 29.49
C LEU A 333 6.19 7.10 29.82
N PRO A 334 6.77 8.14 29.17
CA PRO A 334 6.43 9.55 29.45
C PRO A 334 5.07 10.00 28.90
N TYR A 335 4.28 9.14 28.23
CA TYR A 335 3.01 9.52 27.60
C TYR A 335 1.83 8.69 28.10
N LEU A 336 0.77 9.38 28.53
CA LEU A 336 -0.57 8.81 28.64
C LEU A 336 -1.18 8.74 27.24
N VAL A 337 -1.75 7.59 26.89
CA VAL A 337 -2.40 7.35 25.60
C VAL A 337 -3.71 6.63 25.85
N HIS A 338 -4.81 7.12 25.28
CA HIS A 338 -6.15 6.54 25.48
C HIS A 338 -6.93 6.51 24.18
N PHE A 339 -7.80 5.52 24.02
CA PHE A 339 -8.81 5.57 22.97
C PHE A 339 -9.93 6.54 23.32
N THR A 340 -10.39 7.29 22.33
CA THR A 340 -11.49 8.26 22.48
C THR A 340 -12.58 8.00 21.44
N ASP A 341 -13.48 8.98 21.27
CA ASP A 341 -14.45 9.09 20.19
C ASP A 341 -14.22 10.36 19.36
N SER A 342 -15.06 10.57 18.34
CA SER A 342 -14.91 11.66 17.38
C SER A 342 -15.11 13.07 17.95
N THR A 343 -15.64 13.22 19.17
CA THR A 343 -15.80 14.55 19.80
C THR A 343 -14.47 15.16 20.19
N PHE A 344 -13.48 14.33 20.54
CA PHE A 344 -12.15 14.79 20.95
C PHE A 344 -11.31 15.34 19.80
N ALA A 345 -11.56 14.93 18.56
CA ALA A 345 -10.82 15.43 17.40
C ALA A 345 -11.32 16.79 16.87
N ILE A 346 -12.33 17.39 17.53
CA ILE A 346 -12.80 18.74 17.23
C ILE A 346 -11.86 19.76 17.91
N PRO A 347 -11.48 20.86 17.22
CA PRO A 347 -10.78 21.99 17.83
C PRO A 347 -11.57 22.62 18.98
#